data_AF-A0A8X6WVI6-F1
#
_entry.id   AF-A0A8X6WVI6-F1
#
_cell.length_a   1.000
_cell.length_b   1.000
_cell.length_c   1.000
_cell.angle_alpha   90.00
_cell.angle_beta   90.00
_cell.angle_gamma   90.00
#
_symmetry.space_group_name_H-M   'P 1'
#
loop_
_entity.id
_entity.type
_entity.pdbx_description
1 polymer ?
#
loop_
_entity_poly.entity_id
_entity_poly.type
_entity_poly.pdbx_seq_one_letter_code
_entity_poly.pdbx_strand_id
1 'polypeptide(L)'
;MSEGPLLHIYKYGRRTELHTDACKQGYGAILLQEAEDGKLHPVYYMSKKTNTTEEKYDSYELEVLAIINALKKFRVYLLGRHFEIVTDCSAFQKTMHKKDLSTRIARWALQLEEFDYEIEHRAGSRMKHVDALNRYPVMIYNL
;
A
#
# COMPACT_ATOMS: atom_id res chain seq x y z
N MET A 1 -26.48 -3.36 -0.74
CA MET A 1 -26.26 -4.02 -2.04
C MET A 1 -25.53 -3.01 -2.92
N SER A 2 -24.38 -3.35 -3.51
CA SER A 2 -23.61 -2.43 -4.36
C SER A 2 -24.21 -2.37 -5.76
N GLU A 3 -24.57 -1.18 -6.25
CA GLU A 3 -25.30 -0.97 -7.52
C GLU A 3 -24.40 -0.76 -8.76
N GLY A 4 -23.12 -1.12 -8.70
CA GLY A 4 -22.20 -1.01 -9.84
C GLY A 4 -20.94 -1.88 -9.66
N PRO A 5 -20.10 -2.01 -10.70
CA PRO A 5 -18.84 -2.72 -10.57
C PRO A 5 -17.99 -2.06 -9.48
N LEU A 6 -17.64 -2.84 -8.45
CA LEU A 6 -16.84 -2.35 -7.32
C LEU A 6 -15.43 -1.89 -7.75
N LEU A 7 -14.99 -2.32 -8.94
CA LEU A 7 -13.70 -2.00 -9.54
C LEU A 7 -13.88 -1.15 -10.80
N HIS A 8 -13.04 -0.12 -10.94
CA HIS A 8 -12.96 0.70 -12.13
C HIS A 8 -11.73 0.39 -12.99
N ILE A 9 -11.91 0.57 -14.31
CA ILE A 9 -10.81 0.48 -15.27
C ILE A 9 -9.90 1.68 -15.09
N TYR A 10 -8.59 1.42 -14.97
CA TYR A 10 -7.58 2.47 -14.89
C TYR A 10 -7.56 3.33 -16.16
N LYS A 11 -7.64 4.65 -15.99
CA LYS A 11 -7.56 5.65 -17.06
C LYS A 11 -6.33 6.54 -16.83
N TYR A 12 -5.54 6.75 -17.89
CA TYR A 12 -4.35 7.60 -17.80
C TYR A 12 -4.70 9.05 -17.48
N GLY A 13 -3.81 9.75 -16.77
CA GLY A 13 -3.93 11.19 -16.49
C GLY A 13 -4.90 11.57 -15.37
N ARG A 14 -5.36 10.62 -14.56
CA ARG A 14 -6.25 10.89 -13.42
C ARG A 14 -5.52 10.72 -12.09
N ARG A 15 -5.97 11.47 -11.08
CA ARG A 15 -5.44 11.39 -9.72
C ARG A 15 -5.53 9.95 -9.22
N THR A 16 -4.39 9.45 -8.74
CA THR A 16 -4.20 8.06 -8.32
C THR A 16 -3.69 8.07 -6.89
N GLU A 17 -4.33 7.29 -6.01
CA GLU A 17 -3.90 7.10 -4.62
C GLU A 17 -3.59 5.61 -4.37
N LEU A 18 -2.49 5.34 -3.68
CA LEU A 18 -2.12 4.01 -3.20
C LEU A 18 -2.26 4.00 -1.69
N HIS A 19 -3.28 3.30 -1.19
CA HIS A 19 -3.48 3.16 0.24
C HIS A 19 -2.89 1.85 0.74
N THR A 20 -2.16 1.88 1.85
CA THR A 20 -1.54 0.69 2.45
C THR A 20 -1.78 0.63 3.95
N ASP A 21 -1.86 -0.59 4.48
CA ASP A 21 -1.92 -0.86 5.92
C ASP A 21 -1.29 -2.22 6.20
N ALA A 22 -0.57 -2.35 7.32
CA ALA A 22 0.17 -3.54 7.69
C ALA A 22 0.02 -3.87 9.17
N CYS A 23 -0.08 -5.15 9.46
CA CYS A 23 -0.04 -5.68 10.80
C CYS A 23 0.83 -6.92 10.86
N LYS A 24 0.97 -7.47 12.07
CA LYS A 24 1.77 -8.68 12.28
C LYS A 24 1.25 -9.86 11.48
N GLN A 25 -0.06 -9.96 11.24
CA GLN A 25 -0.69 -11.08 10.54
C GLN A 25 -0.65 -10.98 9.01
N GLY A 26 -0.50 -9.77 8.46
CA GLY A 26 -0.62 -9.53 7.04
C GLY A 26 -0.53 -8.06 6.69
N TYR A 27 -0.51 -7.77 5.40
CA TYR A 27 -0.57 -6.42 4.87
C TYR A 27 -1.45 -6.36 3.63
N GLY A 28 -2.01 -5.18 3.39
CA GLY A 28 -2.93 -4.90 2.30
C GLY A 28 -2.64 -3.59 1.61
N ALA A 29 -3.12 -3.49 0.37
CA ALA A 29 -3.10 -2.25 -0.38
C ALA A 29 -4.30 -2.13 -1.31
N ILE A 30 -4.72 -0.89 -1.56
CA ILE A 30 -5.77 -0.53 -2.51
C ILE A 30 -5.21 0.53 -3.45
N LEU A 31 -5.22 0.23 -4.74
CA LEU A 31 -5.01 1.24 -5.77
C LEU A 31 -6.34 1.90 -6.06
N LEU A 32 -6.44 3.21 -5.82
CA LEU A 32 -7.61 4.02 -6.09
C LEU A 32 -7.31 5.02 -7.20
N GLN A 33 -8.33 5.33 -7.99
CA GLN A 33 -8.22 6.37 -9.01
C GLN A 33 -9.52 7.16 -9.10
N GLU A 34 -9.38 8.46 -9.38
CA GLU A 34 -10.52 9.34 -9.63
C GLU A 34 -11.30 8.90 -10.88
N ALA A 35 -12.62 8.74 -10.74
CA ALA A 35 -13.53 8.45 -11.84
C ALA A 35 -14.20 9.73 -12.38
N GLU A 36 -15.17 9.58 -13.28
CA GLU A 36 -15.87 10.72 -13.88
C GLU A 36 -16.79 11.46 -12.91
N ASP A 37 -17.15 10.83 -11.80
CA ASP A 37 -17.91 11.43 -10.72
C ASP A 37 -17.06 12.26 -9.74
N GLY A 38 -15.76 12.41 -10.03
CA GLY A 38 -14.79 13.14 -9.20
C GLY A 38 -14.45 12.42 -7.88
N LYS A 39 -14.84 11.16 -7.72
CA LYS A 39 -14.54 10.37 -6.52
C LYS A 39 -13.46 9.35 -6.79
N LEU A 40 -12.74 8.96 -5.75
CA LEU A 40 -11.80 7.85 -5.80
C LEU A 40 -12.55 6.53 -5.80
N HIS A 41 -12.21 5.67 -6.75
CA HIS A 41 -12.73 4.32 -6.83
C HIS A 41 -11.62 3.30 -6.88
N PRO A 42 -11.83 2.11 -6.30
CA PRO A 42 -10.85 1.04 -6.35
C PRO A 42 -10.61 0.58 -7.79
N VAL A 43 -9.35 0.51 -8.19
CA VAL A 43 -8.88 -0.09 -9.44
C VAL A 43 -8.35 -1.49 -9.17
N TYR A 44 -7.68 -1.69 -8.03
CA TYR A 44 -7.09 -2.97 -7.69
C TYR A 44 -6.92 -3.13 -6.17
N TYR A 45 -7.06 -4.38 -5.69
CA TYR A 45 -6.79 -4.76 -4.31
C TYR A 45 -5.62 -5.74 -4.22
N MET A 46 -4.78 -5.58 -3.21
CA MET A 46 -3.73 -6.52 -2.83
C MET A 46 -3.87 -6.86 -1.36
N SER A 47 -3.71 -8.14 -1.01
CA SER A 47 -3.48 -8.58 0.36
C SER A 47 -2.49 -9.73 0.38
N LYS A 48 -1.71 -9.83 1.46
CA LYS A 48 -0.75 -10.92 1.65
C LYS A 48 -0.53 -11.18 3.15
N LYS A 49 -0.51 -12.46 3.52
CA LYS A 49 -0.14 -12.90 4.86
C LYS A 49 1.37 -12.72 5.06
N THR A 50 1.77 -12.24 6.23
CA THR A 50 3.18 -12.20 6.63
C THR A 50 3.72 -13.62 6.81
N ASN A 51 5.01 -13.80 6.53
CA ASN A 51 5.72 -15.03 6.90
C ASN A 51 6.33 -14.92 8.31
N THR A 52 6.86 -16.02 8.84
CA THR A 52 7.45 -16.09 10.20
C THR A 52 8.63 -15.12 10.43
N THR A 53 9.28 -14.64 9.37
CA THR A 53 10.33 -13.64 9.46
C THR A 53 9.74 -12.23 9.46
N GLU A 54 8.77 -11.97 8.57
CA GLU A 54 8.06 -10.68 8.49
C GLU A 54 7.25 -10.40 9.76
N GLU A 55 6.63 -11.41 10.38
CA GLU A 55 5.96 -11.32 11.68
C GLU A 55 6.87 -10.76 12.79
N LYS A 56 8.20 -10.87 12.65
CA LYS A 56 9.16 -10.36 13.64
C LYS A 56 9.54 -8.90 13.40
N TYR A 57 9.24 -8.34 12.23
CA TYR A 57 9.54 -6.95 11.88
C TYR A 57 8.75 -5.99 12.76
N ASP A 58 9.32 -4.84 13.11
CA ASP A 58 8.54 -3.83 13.82
C ASP A 58 7.40 -3.28 12.94
N SER A 59 6.46 -2.54 13.54
CA SER A 59 5.31 -2.00 12.81
C SER A 59 5.72 -1.13 11.63
N TYR A 60 6.79 -0.36 11.78
CA TYR A 60 7.29 0.50 10.72
C TYR A 60 7.88 -0.30 9.55
N GLU A 61 8.66 -1.34 9.83
CA GLU A 61 9.20 -2.22 8.80
C GLU A 61 8.10 -2.97 8.05
N LEU A 62 7.00 -3.32 8.72
CA LEU A 62 5.82 -3.91 8.10
C LEU A 62 5.09 -2.93 7.17
N GLU A 63 4.95 -1.68 7.58
CA GLU A 63 4.36 -0.61 6.75
C GLU A 63 5.19 -0.36 5.49
N VAL A 64 6.51 -0.21 5.63
CA VAL A 64 7.41 -0.07 4.46
C VAL A 64 7.34 -1.31 3.57
N LEU A 65 7.30 -2.51 4.15
CA LEU A 65 7.15 -3.75 3.39
C LEU A 65 5.84 -3.76 2.59
N ALA A 66 4.73 -3.31 3.16
CA ALA A 66 3.44 -3.22 2.49
C ALA A 66 3.51 -2.31 1.26
N ILE A 67 4.07 -1.11 1.43
CA ILE A 67 4.29 -0.14 0.34
C ILE A 67 5.15 -0.75 -0.76
N ILE A 68 6.31 -1.32 -0.42
CA ILE A 68 7.22 -1.92 -1.40
C ILE A 68 6.56 -3.05 -2.20
N ASN A 69 5.78 -3.91 -1.54
CA ASN A 69 5.07 -4.99 -2.24
C ASN A 69 3.95 -4.44 -3.11
N ALA A 70 3.22 -3.41 -2.65
CA ALA A 70 2.17 -2.77 -3.41
C ALA A 70 2.71 -2.06 -4.67
N LEU A 71 3.83 -1.33 -4.55
CA LEU A 71 4.50 -0.69 -5.69
C LEU A 71 4.97 -1.70 -6.73
N LYS A 72 5.51 -2.85 -6.30
CA LYS A 72 5.86 -3.95 -7.22
C LYS A 72 4.64 -4.51 -7.92
N LYS A 73 3.57 -4.76 -7.16
CA LYS A 73 2.32 -5.33 -7.69
C LYS A 73 1.63 -4.40 -8.67
N PHE A 74 1.64 -3.10 -8.40
CA PHE A 74 0.96 -2.07 -9.19
C PHE A 74 1.90 -1.29 -10.10
N ARG A 75 3.11 -1.80 -10.34
CA ARG A 75 4.14 -1.13 -11.15
C ARG A 75 3.62 -0.68 -12.52
N VAL A 76 2.82 -1.52 -13.18
CA VAL A 76 2.22 -1.21 -14.49
C VAL A 76 1.31 0.04 -14.48
N TYR A 77 0.75 0.36 -13.31
CA TYR A 77 -0.12 1.52 -13.12
C TYR A 77 0.63 2.75 -12.62
N LEU A 78 1.73 2.59 -11.90
CA LEU A 78 2.39 3.64 -11.14
C LEU A 78 3.72 4.12 -11.73
N LEU A 79 4.43 3.27 -12.47
CA LEU A 79 5.75 3.64 -12.99
C LEU A 79 5.64 4.77 -14.02
N GLY A 80 6.48 5.80 -13.87
CA GLY A 80 6.51 6.97 -14.75
C GLY A 80 5.30 7.89 -14.62
N ARG A 81 4.58 7.82 -13.49
CA ARG A 81 3.40 8.64 -13.19
C ARG A 81 3.48 9.14 -11.76
N HIS A 82 3.01 10.36 -11.55
CA HIS A 82 2.86 10.92 -10.21
C HIS A 82 1.61 10.33 -9.52
N PHE A 83 1.73 9.96 -8.24
CA PHE A 83 0.64 9.46 -7.41
C PHE A 83 0.88 9.74 -5.92
N GLU A 84 -0.14 9.51 -5.11
CA GLU A 84 -0.08 9.72 -3.66
C GLU A 84 -0.07 8.38 -2.93
N ILE A 85 0.85 8.19 -1.99
CA ILE A 85 0.87 7.05 -1.06
C ILE A 85 0.22 7.50 0.24
N VAL A 86 -0.87 6.83 0.62
CA VAL A 86 -1.62 7.09 1.85
C VAL A 86 -1.36 5.95 2.83
N THR A 87 -0.79 6.26 4.00
CA THR A 87 -0.46 5.29 5.07
C THR A 87 -0.76 5.90 6.44
N ASP A 88 -1.03 5.07 7.44
CA ASP A 88 -1.15 5.50 8.85
C ASP A 88 0.23 5.59 9.55
N CYS A 89 1.31 5.35 8.80
CA CYS A 89 2.67 5.39 9.31
C CYS A 89 3.36 6.73 9.03
N SER A 90 3.31 7.65 9.99
CA SER A 90 4.07 8.91 9.91
C SER A 90 5.59 8.72 9.89
N ALA A 91 6.08 7.52 10.23
CA ALA A 91 7.50 7.21 10.28
C ALA A 91 8.11 6.90 8.91
N PHE A 92 7.31 6.61 7.86
CA PHE A 92 7.85 6.33 6.53
C PHE A 92 8.70 7.48 5.98
N GLN A 93 8.28 8.73 6.19
CA GLN A 93 9.06 9.91 5.78
C GLN A 93 10.46 9.92 6.42
N LYS A 94 10.63 9.29 7.59
CA LYS A 94 11.92 9.18 8.29
C LYS A 94 12.83 8.09 7.68
N THR A 95 12.28 7.12 6.94
CA THR A 95 13.05 6.08 6.21
C THR A 95 14.08 6.69 5.27
N MET A 96 13.67 7.73 4.54
CA MET A 96 14.50 8.39 3.52
C MET A 96 15.63 9.24 4.12
N HIS A 97 15.55 9.56 5.41
CA HIS A 97 16.48 10.47 6.05
C HIS A 97 17.42 9.80 7.08
N LYS A 98 17.28 8.49 7.32
CA LYS A 98 18.16 7.77 8.25
C LYS A 98 19.51 7.48 7.58
N LYS A 99 20.61 7.85 8.26
CA LYS A 99 22.00 7.63 7.80
C LYS A 99 22.47 6.18 7.96
N ASP A 100 21.99 5.47 8.98
CA ASP A 100 22.30 4.05 9.23
C ASP A 100 21.12 3.17 8.81
N LEU A 101 21.00 2.94 7.50
CA LEU A 101 20.02 2.01 6.95
C LEU A 101 20.58 0.59 7.01
N SER A 102 19.78 -0.35 7.53
CA SER A 102 20.05 -1.76 7.30
C SER A 102 20.06 -2.05 5.79
N THR A 103 20.80 -3.06 5.35
CA THR A 103 20.87 -3.45 3.92
C THR A 103 19.49 -3.64 3.29
N ARG A 104 18.52 -4.10 4.08
CA ARG A 104 17.12 -4.23 3.66
C ARG A 104 16.47 -2.88 3.37
N ILE A 105 16.59 -1.93 4.28
CA ILE A 105 15.98 -0.60 4.12
C ILE A 105 16.67 0.17 2.98
N ALA A 106 17.99 0.04 2.81
CA ALA A 106 18.70 0.62 1.67
C ALA A 106 18.15 0.10 0.32
N ARG A 107 17.90 -1.22 0.23
CA ARG A 107 17.25 -1.81 -0.95
C ARG A 107 15.84 -1.31 -1.18
N TRP A 108 15.07 -1.07 -0.11
CA TRP A 108 13.73 -0.50 -0.22
C TRP A 108 13.77 0.96 -0.67
N ALA A 109 14.72 1.76 -0.17
CA ALA A 109 14.92 3.14 -0.61
C ALA A 109 15.18 3.22 -2.12
N LEU A 110 16.08 2.40 -2.65
CA LEU A 110 16.33 2.32 -4.10
C LEU A 110 15.07 1.94 -4.90
N GLN A 111 14.23 1.04 -4.37
CA GLN A 111 12.98 0.66 -5.03
C GLN A 111 11.95 1.78 -5.06
N LEU A 112 12.00 2.66 -4.06
CA LEU A 112 11.12 3.82 -3.96
C LEU A 112 11.56 4.93 -4.92
N GLU A 113 12.87 5.14 -5.09
CA GLU A 113 13.42 6.12 -6.05
C GLU A 113 13.00 5.88 -7.51
N GLU A 114 12.54 4.68 -7.86
CA GLU A 114 12.01 4.39 -9.20
C GLU A 114 10.64 5.04 -9.48
N PHE A 115 9.97 5.56 -8.46
CA PHE A 115 8.60 6.07 -8.55
C PHE A 115 8.54 7.56 -8.22
N ASP A 116 7.61 8.26 -8.87
CA ASP A 116 7.27 9.66 -8.60
C ASP A 116 6.03 9.69 -7.71
N TYR A 117 6.20 10.05 -6.43
CA TYR A 117 5.11 10.04 -5.47
C TYR A 117 5.22 11.11 -4.39
N GLU A 118 4.08 11.44 -3.81
CA GLU A 118 3.97 12.13 -2.53
C GLU A 118 3.44 11.19 -1.45
N ILE A 119 3.69 11.51 -0.17
CA ILE A 119 3.23 10.70 0.96
C ILE A 119 2.32 11.52 1.85
N GLU A 120 1.10 11.03 2.03
CA GLU A 120 0.14 11.53 2.99
C GLU A 120 0.02 10.57 4.18
N HIS A 121 0.27 11.09 5.38
CA HIS A 121 -0.07 10.37 6.60
C HIS A 121 -1.55 10.59 6.95
N ARG A 122 -2.32 9.50 7.04
CA ARG A 122 -3.74 9.54 7.40
C ARG A 122 -4.02 8.58 8.55
N ALA A 123 -4.60 9.08 9.64
CA ALA A 123 -4.88 8.25 10.82
C ALA A 123 -5.72 7.01 10.45
N GLY A 124 -5.39 5.84 11.02
CA GLY A 124 -6.02 4.55 10.70
C GLY A 124 -7.55 4.52 10.85
N SER A 125 -8.13 5.36 11.73
CA SER A 125 -9.59 5.52 11.83
C SER A 125 -10.25 6.01 10.52
N ARG A 126 -9.47 6.66 9.65
CA ARG A 126 -9.84 7.13 8.31
C ARG A 126 -9.32 6.22 7.18
N MET A 127 -8.75 5.06 7.51
CA MET A 127 -8.23 4.06 6.57
C MET A 127 -8.89 2.68 6.69
N LYS A 128 -10.04 2.60 7.38
CA LYS A 128 -10.79 1.35 7.63
C LYS A 128 -11.07 0.49 6.38
N HIS A 129 -11.09 1.10 5.19
CA HIS A 129 -11.27 0.38 3.92
C HIS A 129 -10.08 -0.54 3.59
N VAL A 130 -8.87 -0.24 4.09
CA VAL A 130 -7.67 -1.05 3.91
C VAL A 130 -7.50 -2.06 5.05
N ASP A 131 -7.85 -1.70 6.29
CA ASP A 131 -7.79 -2.59 7.47
C ASP A 131 -8.51 -3.94 7.27
N ALA A 132 -9.59 -3.95 6.47
CA ALA A 132 -10.30 -5.20 6.17
C ALA A 132 -9.42 -6.22 5.43
N LEU A 133 -8.39 -5.76 4.72
CA LEU A 133 -7.54 -6.58 3.85
C LEU A 133 -6.35 -7.23 4.59
N ASN A 134 -5.91 -6.65 5.71
CA ASN A 134 -4.76 -7.15 6.45
C ASN A 134 -5.14 -7.89 7.75
N ARG A 135 -6.33 -7.64 8.32
CA ARG A 135 -6.80 -8.24 9.59
C ARG A 135 -7.53 -9.58 9.44
N TYR A 136 -7.89 -10.01 8.23
CA TYR A 136 -8.61 -11.27 7.98
C TYR A 136 -7.88 -12.20 6.99
N PRO A 137 -6.73 -12.79 7.35
CA PRO A 137 -6.19 -13.90 6.58
C PRO A 137 -7.18 -15.07 6.65
N VAL A 138 -7.75 -15.44 5.50
CA VAL A 138 -8.60 -16.64 5.39
C VAL A 138 -7.80 -17.83 5.90
N MET A 139 -8.29 -18.48 6.96
CA MET A 139 -7.73 -19.73 7.47
C MET A 139 -8.01 -20.81 6.43
N ILE A 140 -7.05 -21.08 5.56
CA ILE A 140 -7.13 -22.23 4.65
C ILE A 140 -6.82 -23.46 5.51
N TYR A 141 -7.86 -24.18 5.93
CA TYR A 141 -7.70 -25.54 6.43
C TYR A 141 -7.30 -26.40 5.24
N ASN A 142 -6.09 -26.98 5.28
CA ASN A 142 -5.75 -28.08 4.38
C ASN A 142 -6.62 -29.27 4.79
N LEU A 143 -7.54 -29.67 3.89
CA LEU A 143 -8.23 -30.97 3.95
C LEU A 143 -7.27 -32.08 3.53
#